data_AF-A0A9Q3L6F5-F1
#
_entry.id   AF-A0A9Q3L6F5-F1
#
_cell.length_a   1.000
_cell.length_b   1.000
_cell.length_c   1.000
_cell.angle_alpha   90.00
_cell.angle_beta   90.00
_cell.angle_gamma   90.00
#
_symmetry.space_group_name_H-M   'P 1'
#
loop_
_entity.id
_entity.type
_entity.pdbx_description
1 polymer ?
#
loop_
_entity_poly.entity_id
_entity_poly.type
_entity_poly.pdbx_seq_one_letter_code
_entity_poly.pdbx_strand_id
1 'polypeptide(L)'
;MHTSALTVIDRDHISLILQECHDCPYMEHMSEDRTKERVKSTAWWPKWERELSELISTCERGKKANIKHGKIPGLLEHIEKRKDPWATINMNWVTGLVAGGKENFND
;
A
#
# COMPACT_ATOMS: atom_id res chain seq x y z
N MET A 1 0.09 19.08 22.18
CA MET A 1 1.25 18.80 21.32
C MET A 1 1.36 19.94 20.33
N HIS A 2 2.41 20.75 20.41
CA HIS A 2 2.60 21.86 19.47
C HIS A 2 3.21 21.29 18.18
N THR A 3 2.43 21.23 17.11
CA THR A 3 2.93 20.88 15.78
C THR A 3 3.45 22.16 15.15
N SER A 4 4.73 22.45 15.32
CA SER A 4 5.38 23.60 14.68
C SER A 4 5.70 23.22 13.24
N ALA A 5 4.88 23.69 12.29
CA ALA A 5 5.18 23.56 10.87
C ALA A 5 6.16 24.66 10.45
N LEU A 6 7.26 24.28 9.80
CA LEU A 6 8.22 25.23 9.24
C LEU A 6 7.63 25.85 7.97
N THR A 7 7.47 27.18 7.93
CA THR A 7 7.10 27.88 6.69
C THR A 7 8.35 28.00 5.81
N VAL A 8 8.37 27.28 4.69
CA VAL A 8 9.53 27.25 3.78
C VAL A 8 9.20 28.08 2.54
N ILE A 9 10.05 29.06 2.24
CA ILE A 9 9.90 29.95 1.08
C ILE A 9 10.90 29.57 -0.02
N ASP A 10 12.02 28.98 0.38
CA ASP A 10 13.13 28.63 -0.50
C ASP A 10 12.92 27.28 -1.21
N ARG A 11 13.23 27.26 -2.52
CA ARG A 11 13.00 26.10 -3.39
C ARG A 11 13.94 24.93 -3.10
N ASP A 12 15.15 25.19 -2.64
CA ASP A 12 16.13 24.14 -2.36
C ASP A 12 15.72 23.40 -1.09
N HIS A 13 15.25 24.13 -0.08
CA HIS A 13 14.69 23.55 1.13
C HIS A 13 13.42 22.72 0.87
N ILE A 14 12.53 23.19 -0.02
CA ILE A 14 11.35 22.41 -0.43
C ILE A 14 11.77 21.08 -1.06
N SER A 15 12.75 21.13 -1.97
CA SER A 15 13.24 19.93 -2.66
C SER A 15 13.87 18.93 -1.68
N LEU A 16 14.63 19.40 -0.70
CA LEU A 16 15.24 18.58 0.32
C LEU A 16 14.19 17.89 1.22
N ILE A 17 13.18 18.64 1.67
CA ILE A 17 12.10 18.09 2.51
C ILE A 17 11.30 17.03 1.74
N LEU A 18 11.04 17.30 0.46
CA LEU A 18 10.35 16.37 -0.42
C LEU A 18 11.14 15.06 -0.62
N GLN A 19 12.45 15.15 -0.84
CA GLN A 19 13.32 13.96 -0.91
C GLN A 19 13.37 13.20 0.41
N GLU A 20 13.58 13.88 1.54
CA GLU A 20 13.65 13.22 2.85
C GLU A 20 12.34 12.53 3.25
N CYS A 21 11.19 13.13 2.90
CA CYS A 21 9.89 12.52 3.17
C CYS A 21 9.57 11.35 2.24
N HIS A 22 10.16 11.30 1.04
CA HIS A 22 9.88 10.30 0.02
C HIS A 22 10.90 9.15 -0.01
N ASP A 23 12.20 9.44 0.11
CA ASP A 23 13.31 8.51 -0.08
C ASP A 23 13.85 7.93 1.23
N CYS A 24 13.19 8.17 2.37
CA CYS A 24 13.63 7.67 3.67
C CYS A 24 13.83 6.13 3.64
N PRO A 25 15.07 5.62 3.74
CA PRO A 25 15.37 4.19 3.58
C PRO A 25 14.75 3.31 4.65
N TYR A 26 14.41 3.90 5.81
CA TYR A 26 13.76 3.22 6.93
C TYR A 26 12.26 2.98 6.70
N MET A 27 11.72 3.55 5.62
CA MET A 27 10.32 3.46 5.26
C MET A 27 10.17 2.57 4.04
N GLU A 28 10.33 1.27 4.25
CA GLU A 28 9.86 0.27 3.28
C GLU A 28 8.38 0.57 2.97
N HIS A 29 8.16 1.17 1.79
CA HIS A 29 6.86 1.36 1.14
C HIS A 29 5.83 2.21 1.90
N MET A 30 6.11 3.50 2.16
CA MET A 30 5.03 4.43 2.50
C MET A 30 4.05 4.60 1.33
N SER A 31 2.75 4.51 1.61
CA SER A 31 1.70 4.95 0.69
C SER A 31 1.78 6.47 0.48
N GLU A 32 1.26 6.94 -0.65
CA GLU A 32 1.15 8.37 -0.98
C GLU A 32 0.55 9.20 0.16
N ASP A 33 -0.43 8.64 0.87
CA ASP A 33 -1.10 9.28 1.99
C ASP A 33 -0.18 9.52 3.19
N ARG A 34 0.74 8.59 3.44
CA ARG A 34 1.65 8.67 4.59
C ARG A 34 2.77 9.68 4.34
N THR A 35 3.22 9.82 3.10
CA THR A 35 4.13 10.91 2.68
C THR A 35 3.45 12.27 2.82
N LYS A 36 2.17 12.39 2.45
CA LYS A 36 1.37 13.64 2.62
C LYS A 36 1.23 14.05 4.07
N GLU A 37 0.89 13.13 4.97
CA GLU A 37 0.77 13.42 6.40
C GLU A 37 2.10 13.90 7.01
N ARG A 38 3.22 13.31 6.56
CA ARG A 38 4.54 13.69 7.06
C ARG A 38 4.95 15.09 6.59
N VAL A 39 4.74 15.42 5.33
CA VAL A 39 4.99 16.79 4.82
C VAL A 39 4.12 17.77 5.60
N LYS A 40 2.82 17.49 5.75
CA LYS A 40 1.87 18.35 6.49
C LYS A 40 2.27 18.62 7.94
N SER A 41 2.92 17.66 8.60
CA SER A 41 3.39 17.80 9.99
C SER A 41 4.78 18.43 10.11
N THR A 42 5.55 18.49 9.01
CA THR A 42 6.95 18.96 9.02
C THR A 42 7.07 20.38 8.47
N ALA A 43 6.40 20.68 7.35
CA ALA A 43 6.60 21.94 6.63
C ALA A 43 5.36 22.37 5.85
N TRP A 44 5.28 23.67 5.55
CA TRP A 44 4.20 24.24 4.74
C TRP A 44 4.74 25.29 3.75
N TRP A 45 4.24 25.24 2.51
CA TRP A 45 4.51 26.24 1.47
C TRP A 45 3.32 26.35 0.49
N PRO A 46 3.22 27.43 -0.31
CA PRO A 46 2.16 27.55 -1.30
C PRO A 46 2.21 26.40 -2.33
N LYS A 47 1.07 25.74 -2.56
CA LYS A 47 0.92 24.61 -3.51
C LYS A 47 1.71 23.34 -3.16
N TRP A 48 2.07 23.15 -1.88
CA TRP A 48 2.81 21.98 -1.41
C TRP A 48 2.16 20.63 -1.76
N GLU A 49 0.83 20.52 -1.66
CA GLU A 49 0.12 19.27 -2.01
C GLU A 49 0.26 18.91 -3.49
N ARG A 50 0.23 19.92 -4.37
CA ARG A 50 0.35 19.72 -5.82
C ARG A 50 1.77 19.28 -6.19
N GLU A 51 2.78 19.96 -5.64
CA GLU A 51 4.18 19.64 -5.90
C GLU A 51 4.56 18.26 -5.34
N LEU A 52 4.02 17.90 -4.18
CA LEU A 52 4.17 16.56 -3.62
C LEU A 52 3.50 15.49 -4.49
N SER A 53 2.29 15.74 -4.97
CA SER A 53 1.57 14.82 -5.87
C SER A 53 2.34 14.62 -7.18
N GLU A 54 2.89 15.69 -7.77
CA GLU A 54 3.74 15.61 -8.96
C GLU A 54 4.99 14.76 -8.72
N LEU A 55 5.66 14.93 -7.57
CA LEU A 55 6.83 14.12 -7.19
C LEU A 55 6.48 12.63 -7.04
N ILE A 56 5.42 12.31 -6.30
CA ILE A 56 4.99 10.92 -6.10
C ILE A 56 4.55 10.31 -7.44
N SER A 57 3.89 11.10 -8.29
CA SER A 57 3.47 10.68 -9.63
C SER A 57 4.62 10.52 -10.62
N THR A 58 5.81 11.06 -10.35
CA THR A 58 7.00 10.89 -11.20
C THR A 58 7.91 9.77 -10.68
N CYS A 59 7.74 9.34 -9.43
CA CYS A 59 8.47 8.22 -8.84
C CYS A 59 8.17 6.87 -9.51
N GLU A 60 9.14 6.29 -10.20
CA GLU A 60 9.02 4.94 -10.76
C GLU A 60 8.90 3.85 -9.69
N ARG A 61 9.62 4.00 -8.56
CA ARG A 61 9.63 3.00 -7.48
C ARG A 61 8.24 2.87 -6.85
N GLY A 62 7.60 3.99 -6.57
CA GLY A 62 6.22 4.06 -6.06
C GLY A 62 5.22 3.49 -7.05
N LYS A 63 5.34 3.80 -8.35
CA LYS A 63 4.49 3.23 -9.41
C LYS A 63 4.60 1.71 -9.52
N LYS A 64 5.83 1.17 -9.46
CA LYS A 64 6.09 -0.28 -9.54
C LYS A 64 5.60 -1.01 -8.29
N ALA A 65 5.66 -0.38 -7.12
CA ALA A 65 5.16 -0.95 -5.88
C ALA A 65 3.62 -0.87 -5.79
N ASN A 66 3.04 0.23 -6.24
CA ASN A 66 1.60 0.46 -6.28
C ASN A 66 1.02 0.03 -7.64
N ILE A 67 1.23 -1.23 -8.01
CA ILE A 67 0.47 -1.84 -9.10
C ILE A 67 -0.98 -1.78 -8.62
N LYS A 68 -1.80 -0.95 -9.29
CA LYS A 68 -3.23 -0.95 -9.06
C LYS A 68 -3.72 -2.35 -9.42
N HIS A 69 -3.90 -3.20 -8.42
CA HIS A 69 -4.76 -4.36 -8.53
C HIS A 69 -6.15 -3.77 -8.80
N GLY A 70 -6.48 -3.59 -10.08
CA GLY A 70 -7.84 -3.26 -10.47
C GLY A 70 -8.79 -4.35 -10.00
N LYS A 71 -10.09 -4.18 -10.23
CA LYS A 71 -11.00 -5.32 -10.16
C LYS A 71 -10.39 -6.45 -10.99
N ILE A 72 -10.22 -7.62 -10.37
CA ILE A 72 -9.79 -8.83 -11.06
C ILE A 72 -10.67 -8.92 -12.33
N PRO A 73 -10.10 -8.83 -13.54
CA PRO A 73 -10.89 -8.89 -14.76
C PRO A 73 -11.40 -10.32 -14.90
N GLY A 74 -12.60 -10.54 -14.39
CA GLY A 74 -13.28 -11.82 -14.43
C GLY A 74 -14.69 -11.62 -13.89
N LEU A 75 -15.69 -11.88 -14.73
CA LEU A 75 -17.03 -12.15 -14.22
C LEU A 75 -16.86 -13.35 -13.29
N LEU A 76 -17.17 -13.19 -12.00
CA LEU A 76 -17.35 -14.34 -11.11
C LEU A 76 -18.42 -15.20 -11.78
N GLU A 77 -18.00 -16.30 -12.41
CA GLU A 77 -18.93 -17.17 -13.11
C GLU A 77 -19.93 -17.67 -12.07
N HIS A 78 -21.21 -17.39 -12.31
CA HIS A 78 -22.25 -17.82 -11.39
C HIS A 78 -22.31 -19.34 -11.44
N ILE A 79 -21.85 -20.00 -10.37
CA ILE A 79 -22.00 -21.44 -10.22
C ILE A 79 -23.50 -21.71 -10.14
N GLU A 80 -24.04 -22.38 -11.16
CA GLU A 80 -25.46 -22.74 -11.20
C GLU A 80 -25.83 -23.55 -9.94
N LYS A 81 -26.95 -23.17 -9.31
CA LYS A 81 -27.44 -23.87 -8.12
C LYS A 81 -27.77 -25.32 -8.49
N ARG A 82 -27.04 -26.27 -7.92
CA ARG A 82 -27.23 -27.69 -8.19
C ARG A 82 -28.60 -28.17 -7.70
N LYS A 83 -29.23 -29.03 -8.50
CA LYS A 83 -30.54 -29.62 -8.23
C LYS A 83 -30.45 -30.89 -7.36
N ASP A 84 -29.34 -31.61 -7.45
CA ASP A 84 -29.13 -32.90 -6.79
C ASP A 84 -27.91 -32.90 -5.86
N PRO A 85 -27.97 -33.61 -4.71
CA PRO A 85 -26.80 -33.85 -3.87
C PRO A 85 -25.68 -34.55 -4.63
N TRP A 86 -24.42 -34.21 -4.31
CA TRP A 86 -23.20 -34.84 -4.85
C TRP A 86 -22.93 -34.69 -6.36
N ALA A 87 -23.71 -33.89 -7.10
CA ALA A 87 -23.57 -33.75 -8.55
C ALA A 87 -22.21 -33.19 -9.03
N THR A 88 -21.46 -32.44 -8.21
CA THR A 88 -19.99 -32.43 -8.32
C THR A 88 -19.31 -32.21 -7.00
N ILE A 89 -18.06 -32.66 -6.97
CA ILE A 89 -17.13 -32.54 -5.85
C ILE A 89 -15.97 -31.67 -6.34
N ASN A 90 -15.76 -30.53 -5.68
CA ASN A 90 -14.58 -29.69 -5.90
C ASN A 90 -13.53 -30.06 -4.84
N MET A 91 -12.30 -30.31 -5.28
CA MET A 91 -11.17 -30.59 -4.38
C MET A 91 -10.05 -29.60 -4.67
N ASN A 92 -9.40 -29.13 -3.61
CA ASN A 92 -8.22 -28.28 -3.72
C ASN A 92 -7.13 -28.78 -2.78
N TRP A 93 -5.87 -28.55 -3.15
CA TRP A 93 -4.73 -28.85 -2.29
C TRP A 93 -4.51 -27.71 -1.31
N VAL A 94 -4.32 -28.06 -0.03
CA VAL A 94 -3.87 -27.11 0.99
C VAL A 94 -2.40 -27.38 1.24
N THR A 95 -1.56 -26.37 1.02
CA THR A 95 -0.10 -26.43 1.23
C THR A 95 0.31 -25.53 2.39
N GLY A 96 1.48 -25.80 2.99
CA GLY A 96 2.02 -24.98 4.09
C GLY A 96 1.48 -25.35 5.47
N LEU A 97 0.87 -26.53 5.61
CA LEU A 97 0.54 -27.09 6.91
C LEU A 97 1.82 -27.53 7.63
N VAL A 98 1.87 -27.32 8.94
CA VAL A 98 2.92 -27.91 9.79
C VAL A 98 2.83 -29.44 9.72
N ALA A 99 3.95 -30.13 9.97
CA ALA A 99 3.96 -31.58 9.98
C ALA A 99 2.94 -32.10 11.02
N GLY A 100 2.01 -32.95 10.60
CA GLY A 100 1.10 -33.61 11.52
C GLY A 100 1.87 -34.60 12.40
N GLY A 101 1.89 -34.38 13.71
CA GLY A 101 2.59 -35.19 14.70
C GLY A 101 1.84 -35.20 16.03
N LYS A 102 2.12 -36.17 16.91
CA LYS A 102 1.44 -36.31 18.22
C LYS A 102 1.60 -35.05 19.09
N GLU A 103 2.68 -34.32 18.88
CA GLU A 103 3.02 -33.06 19.54
C GLU A 103 2.23 -31.83 19.06
N ASN A 104 1.47 -31.93 17.96
CA ASN A 104 0.75 -30.80 17.35
C ASN A 104 -0.78 -30.89 17.53
N PHE A 105 -1.27 -31.76 18.41
CA PHE A 105 -2.68 -31.79 18.84
C PHE A 105 -2.86 -30.83 20.03
N ASN A 106 -3.79 -29.88 19.91
CA ASN A 106 -4.34 -29.20 21.08
C ASN A 106 -5.44 -30.10 21.66
N ASP A 107 -5.17 -30.75 22.78
CA ASP A 107 -6.20 -31.31 23.67
C ASP A 107 -6.99 -30.20 24.37
#